data_AF-A0A429TT21-F1
#
_entry.id   AF-A0A429TT21-F1
#
_cell.length_a   1.000
_cell.length_b   1.000
_cell.length_c   1.000
_cell.angle_alpha   90.00
_cell.angle_beta   90.00
_cell.angle_gamma   90.00
#
_symmetry.space_group_name_H-M   'P 1'
#
loop_
_entity.id
_entity.type
_entity.pdbx_description
1 polymer ?
#
loop_
_entity_poly.entity_id
_entity_poly.type
_entity_poly.pdbx_seq_one_letter_code
_entity_poly.pdbx_strand_id
1 'polypeptide(L)'
;MALTVVYAIGTGHVVGALDLTGAGGTPPGPETLVGRELPLRVSLGGGRTATLPLNARELAVASVDDEPGVLADPLAFGVELSPEGKPKPTLLRLPAWTGDGGIALAADGVTLTVKVPVPRAAKAVVLVSDDQETHVLAGEIPAQHREVTLPLTLTSGGTHGVLALVAGWAGRLEKEAVT
;
A
#
# COMPACT_ATOMS: atom_id res chain seq x y z
N MET A 1 1.14 6.68 24.33
CA MET A 1 -0.22 6.92 23.79
C MET A 1 -0.49 5.82 22.77
N ALA A 2 -1.74 5.47 22.48
CA ALA A 2 -2.06 4.41 21.52
C ALA A 2 -2.54 5.05 20.21
N LEU A 3 -1.96 4.64 19.10
CA LEU A 3 -2.37 5.07 17.76
C LEU A 3 -3.42 4.11 17.21
N THR A 4 -4.31 4.63 16.37
CA THR A 4 -5.18 3.80 15.54
C THR A 4 -4.62 3.77 14.12
N VAL A 5 -4.38 2.59 13.58
CA VAL A 5 -3.94 2.41 12.20
C VAL A 5 -4.98 1.70 11.37
N VAL A 6 -5.09 2.08 10.11
CA VAL A 6 -5.80 1.35 9.07
C VAL A 6 -4.76 0.59 8.26
N TYR A 7 -4.95 -0.71 8.07
CA TYR A 7 -4.00 -1.56 7.34
C TYR A 7 -4.67 -2.46 6.31
N ALA A 8 -3.95 -2.79 5.24
CA ALA A 8 -4.37 -3.72 4.20
C ALA A 8 -4.20 -5.16 4.67
N ILE A 9 -5.30 -5.92 4.76
CA ILE A 9 -5.32 -7.29 5.31
C ILE A 9 -4.43 -8.22 4.47
N GLY A 10 -4.42 -8.05 3.14
CA GLY A 10 -3.70 -8.95 2.23
C GLY A 10 -2.17 -8.84 2.30
N THR A 11 -1.64 -7.67 2.65
CA THR A 11 -0.20 -7.36 2.59
C THR A 11 0.37 -6.83 3.91
N GLY A 12 -0.49 -6.57 4.90
CA GLY A 12 -0.15 -6.04 6.22
C GLY A 12 0.20 -4.56 6.25
N HIS A 13 0.20 -3.82 5.13
CA HIS A 13 0.69 -2.45 5.10
C HIS A 13 -0.23 -1.49 5.84
N VAL A 14 0.32 -0.58 6.63
CA VAL A 14 -0.43 0.56 7.17
C VAL A 14 -0.67 1.55 6.03
N VAL A 15 -1.93 1.92 5.80
CA VAL A 15 -2.35 2.85 4.73
C VAL A 15 -2.85 4.18 5.29
N GLY A 16 -3.03 4.26 6.61
CA GLY A 16 -3.38 5.47 7.32
C GLY A 16 -3.17 5.29 8.83
N ALA A 17 -2.87 6.38 9.52
CA ALA A 17 -2.68 6.41 10.96
C ALA A 17 -3.37 7.63 11.55
N LEU A 18 -3.96 7.45 12.73
CA LEU A 18 -4.76 8.43 13.45
C LEU A 18 -4.28 8.47 14.90
N ASP A 19 -3.87 9.66 15.33
CA ASP A 19 -3.67 9.95 16.75
C ASP A 19 -5.02 10.36 17.36
N LEU A 20 -5.62 9.45 18.12
CA LEU A 20 -6.88 9.72 18.81
C LEU A 20 -6.60 10.57 20.04
N THR A 21 -6.72 11.88 19.89
CA THR A 21 -6.68 12.83 21.01
C THR A 21 -8.04 12.81 21.75
N GLY A 22 -8.27 11.79 22.57
CA GLY A 22 -9.52 11.62 23.31
C GLY A 22 -9.49 10.49 24.35
N ALA A 23 -10.54 10.39 25.17
CA ALA A 23 -10.68 9.29 26.13
C ALA A 23 -10.67 7.95 25.39
N GLY A 24 -9.81 7.03 25.82
CA GLY A 24 -9.57 5.75 25.14
C GLY A 24 -10.86 5.01 24.82
N GLY A 25 -11.20 4.94 23.54
CA GLY A 25 -12.37 4.27 22.99
C GLY A 25 -11.97 3.29 21.90
N THR A 26 -12.87 2.37 21.56
CA THR A 26 -12.67 1.45 20.44
C THR A 26 -12.48 2.26 19.15
N PRO A 27 -11.45 1.97 18.35
CA PRO A 27 -11.26 2.62 17.06
C PRO A 27 -12.51 2.56 16.19
N PRO A 28 -12.84 3.63 15.44
CA PRO A 28 -13.87 3.57 14.41
C PRO A 28 -13.58 2.43 13.42
N GLY A 29 -14.63 1.76 12.95
CA GLY A 29 -14.51 0.68 11.96
C GLY A 29 -13.93 1.17 10.64
N PRO A 30 -13.26 0.30 9.85
CA PRO A 30 -12.62 0.69 8.60
C PRO A 30 -13.57 1.40 7.65
N GLU A 31 -14.84 0.98 7.57
CA GLU A 31 -15.88 1.60 6.74
C GLU A 31 -16.15 3.10 7.05
N THR A 32 -15.82 3.55 8.27
CA THR A 32 -15.91 4.97 8.66
C THR A 32 -14.62 5.75 8.40
N LEU A 33 -13.53 5.05 8.08
CA LEU A 33 -12.19 5.60 7.87
C LEU A 33 -11.70 5.47 6.42
N VAL A 34 -12.48 4.84 5.53
CA VAL A 34 -12.07 4.50 4.16
C VAL A 34 -13.06 5.09 3.15
N GLY A 35 -12.55 5.58 2.01
CA GLY A 35 -13.36 6.28 0.99
C GLY A 35 -12.95 7.75 0.85
N ARG A 36 -13.91 8.69 0.85
CA ARG A 36 -13.63 10.15 0.71
C ARG A 36 -12.70 10.72 1.78
N GLU A 37 -12.67 10.07 2.94
CA GLU A 37 -11.89 10.49 4.11
C GLU A 37 -10.45 9.97 4.10
N LEU A 38 -10.11 8.98 3.24
CA LEU A 38 -8.74 8.47 3.09
C LEU A 38 -8.36 8.11 1.64
N PRO A 39 -8.59 9.00 0.65
CA PRO A 39 -8.14 8.75 -0.72
C PRO A 39 -6.62 8.93 -0.77
N LEU A 40 -5.90 7.86 -1.08
CA LEU A 40 -4.51 7.99 -1.50
C LEU A 40 -4.50 8.73 -2.83
N ARG A 41 -3.80 9.87 -2.88
CA ARG A 41 -3.77 10.77 -4.03
C ARG A 41 -2.36 10.90 -4.57
N VAL A 42 -2.25 10.86 -5.89
CA VAL A 42 -0.98 11.13 -6.59
C VAL A 42 -1.20 12.27 -7.57
N SER A 43 -0.39 13.32 -7.45
CA SER A 43 -0.37 14.39 -8.44
C SER A 43 0.24 13.88 -9.74
N LEU A 44 -0.51 13.93 -10.84
CA LEU A 44 -0.05 13.50 -12.16
C LEU A 44 0.66 14.64 -12.93
N GLY A 45 0.56 15.86 -12.43
CA GLY A 45 0.97 17.07 -13.15
C GLY A 45 -0.17 17.68 -13.96
N GLY A 46 0.01 18.92 -14.44
CA GLY A 46 -1.02 19.62 -15.24
C GLY A 46 -2.34 19.86 -14.49
N GLY A 47 -2.32 19.87 -13.15
CA GLY A 47 -3.52 19.98 -12.32
C GLY A 47 -4.32 18.68 -12.14
N ARG A 48 -3.87 17.58 -12.75
CA ARG A 48 -4.51 16.26 -12.63
C ARG A 48 -4.05 15.52 -11.37
N THR A 49 -4.94 14.76 -10.77
CA THR A 49 -4.68 13.95 -9.57
C THR A 49 -5.36 12.60 -9.71
N ALA A 50 -4.60 11.52 -9.62
CA ALA A 50 -5.16 10.18 -9.50
C ALA A 50 -5.63 9.95 -8.06
N THR A 51 -6.81 9.36 -7.92
CA THR A 51 -7.31 8.84 -6.65
C THR A 51 -7.21 7.33 -6.68
N LEU A 52 -6.58 6.74 -5.67
CA LEU A 52 -6.35 5.30 -5.55
C LEU A 52 -7.26 4.75 -4.45
N PRO A 53 -8.50 4.33 -4.79
CA PRO A 53 -9.46 3.85 -3.81
C PRO A 53 -9.05 2.48 -3.26
N LEU A 54 -8.87 2.39 -1.94
CA LEU A 54 -8.73 1.11 -1.26
C LEU A 54 -10.12 0.58 -0.85
N ASN A 55 -10.35 -0.72 -1.08
CA ASN A 55 -11.62 -1.35 -0.75
C ASN A 55 -11.73 -1.58 0.76
N ALA A 56 -12.78 -1.06 1.39
CA ALA A 56 -13.06 -1.21 2.83
C ALA A 56 -12.98 -2.67 3.31
N ARG A 57 -13.42 -3.62 2.47
CA ARG A 57 -13.42 -5.06 2.79
C ARG A 57 -12.03 -5.68 2.86
N GLU A 58 -11.04 -5.00 2.29
CA GLU A 58 -9.64 -5.42 2.27
C GLU A 58 -8.82 -4.68 3.33
N LEU A 59 -9.48 -3.85 4.13
CA LEU A 59 -8.88 -3.03 5.18
C LEU A 59 -9.37 -3.47 6.56
N ALA A 60 -8.49 -3.33 7.55
CA ALA A 60 -8.79 -3.56 8.94
C ALA A 60 -8.16 -2.45 9.79
N VAL A 61 -8.57 -2.38 11.06
CA VAL A 61 -8.11 -1.36 12.01
C VAL A 61 -7.44 -2.04 13.19
N ALA A 62 -6.35 -1.45 13.68
CA ALA A 62 -5.66 -1.92 14.87
C ALA A 62 -5.31 -0.74 15.79
N SER A 63 -5.42 -0.97 17.11
CA SER A 63 -4.75 -0.12 18.10
C SER A 63 -3.32 -0.61 18.28
N VAL A 64 -2.39 0.31 18.14
CA VAL A 64 -0.95 0.05 18.21
C VAL A 64 -0.29 1.01 19.18
N ASP A 65 0.89 0.65 19.65
CA ASP A 65 1.73 1.55 20.45
C ASP A 65 2.13 2.76 19.59
N ASP A 66 2.47 3.86 20.25
CA ASP A 66 3.02 5.04 19.58
C ASP A 66 4.32 4.67 18.84
N GLU A 67 4.35 4.91 17.53
CA GLU A 67 5.46 4.55 16.66
C GLU A 67 5.95 5.80 15.90
N PRO A 68 7.20 6.24 16.16
CA PRO A 68 7.75 7.43 15.52
C PRO A 68 7.73 7.34 13.99
N GLY A 69 7.00 8.27 13.37
CA GLY A 69 6.97 8.45 11.92
C GLY A 69 5.82 7.77 11.21
N VAL A 70 5.00 6.93 11.86
CA VAL A 70 3.84 6.29 11.21
C VAL A 70 2.80 7.29 10.72
N LEU A 71 2.65 8.43 11.41
CA LEU A 71 1.78 9.53 10.97
C LEU A 71 2.32 10.26 9.73
N ALA A 72 3.64 10.28 9.54
CA ALA A 72 4.30 10.98 8.44
C ALA A 72 4.43 10.09 7.20
N ASP A 73 4.70 8.81 7.39
CA ASP A 73 4.91 7.83 6.33
C ASP A 73 4.30 6.46 6.72
N PRO A 74 2.96 6.33 6.69
CA PRO A 74 2.28 5.10 7.09
C PRO A 74 2.72 3.89 6.26
N LEU A 75 3.00 4.09 4.96
CA LEU A 75 3.37 3.00 4.04
C LEU A 75 4.72 2.36 4.37
N ALA A 76 5.57 3.01 5.17
CA ALA A 76 6.80 2.42 5.69
C ALA A 76 6.58 1.41 6.83
N PHE A 77 5.33 1.19 7.26
CA PHE A 77 4.99 0.33 8.38
C PHE A 77 3.99 -0.76 8.00
N GLY A 78 4.06 -1.86 8.74
CA GLY A 78 3.15 -2.99 8.61
C GLY A 78 2.64 -3.49 9.95
N VAL A 79 1.47 -4.13 9.90
CA VAL A 79 0.86 -4.85 11.00
C VAL A 79 1.20 -6.33 10.87
N GLU A 80 1.81 -6.89 11.90
CA GLU A 80 1.96 -8.34 12.04
C GLU A 80 0.79 -8.92 12.83
N LEU A 81 0.32 -10.09 12.42
CA LEU A 81 -0.69 -10.83 13.16
C LEU A 81 -0.03 -11.87 14.08
N SER A 82 -0.59 -12.07 15.26
CA SER A 82 -0.28 -13.20 16.13
C SER A 82 -0.79 -14.52 15.53
N PRO A 83 -0.37 -15.69 16.04
CA PRO A 83 -0.90 -16.98 15.61
C PRO A 83 -2.43 -17.09 15.73
N GLU A 84 -3.04 -16.33 16.65
CA GLU A 84 -4.49 -16.26 16.87
C GLU A 84 -5.19 -15.27 15.91
N GLY A 85 -4.46 -14.69 14.94
CA GLY A 85 -4.99 -13.74 13.95
C GLY A 85 -5.22 -12.33 14.49
N LYS A 86 -4.68 -11.99 15.67
CA LYS A 86 -4.84 -10.65 16.26
C LYS A 86 -3.68 -9.74 15.87
N PRO A 87 -3.90 -8.46 15.56
CA PRO A 87 -2.82 -7.51 15.30
C PRO A 87 -1.95 -7.36 16.55
N LYS A 88 -0.63 -7.43 16.36
CA LYS A 88 0.33 -7.10 17.42
C LYS A 88 0.29 -5.59 17.70
N PRO A 89 0.56 -5.17 18.96
CA PRO A 89 0.56 -3.75 19.31
C PRO A 89 1.76 -2.99 18.71
N THR A 90 2.88 -3.66 18.44
CA THR A 90 4.06 -3.03 17.83
C THR A 90 3.99 -3.13 16.31
N LEU A 91 4.21 -2.00 15.64
CA LEU A 91 4.31 -1.97 14.18
C LEU A 91 5.66 -2.50 13.70
N LEU A 92 5.63 -3.17 12.55
CA LEU A 92 6.83 -3.59 11.84
C LEU A 92 7.28 -2.47 10.90
N ARG A 93 8.50 -1.97 11.07
CA ARG A 93 9.10 -1.08 10.08
C ARG A 93 9.56 -1.87 8.87
N LEU A 94 9.04 -1.52 7.70
CA LEU A 94 9.25 -2.25 6.46
C LEU A 94 10.48 -1.71 5.70
N PRO A 95 11.27 -2.58 5.05
CA PRO A 95 12.41 -2.16 4.24
C PRO A 95 11.96 -1.37 3.01
N ALA A 96 12.61 -0.23 2.76
CA ALA A 96 12.38 0.58 1.57
C ALA A 96 12.95 -0.08 0.30
N TRP A 97 12.35 0.24 -0.83
CA TRP A 97 12.78 -0.19 -2.17
C TRP A 97 13.95 0.68 -2.62
N THR A 98 15.13 0.48 -2.04
CA THR A 98 16.34 1.25 -2.40
C THR A 98 17.12 0.59 -3.54
N GLY A 99 17.81 1.39 -4.36
CA GLY A 99 18.64 0.89 -5.47
C GLY A 99 17.79 0.52 -6.68
N ASP A 100 18.00 -0.68 -7.23
CA ASP A 100 17.33 -1.17 -8.46
C ASP A 100 15.88 -1.64 -8.24
N GLY A 101 15.31 -1.39 -7.06
CA GLY A 101 13.91 -1.69 -6.76
C GLY A 101 12.97 -0.63 -7.36
N GLY A 102 11.88 -1.06 -7.98
CA GLY A 102 11.12 -0.21 -8.90
C GLY A 102 9.69 -0.64 -9.15
N ILE A 103 8.89 0.33 -9.57
CA ILE A 103 7.66 0.10 -10.32
C ILE A 103 7.99 0.47 -11.76
N ALA A 104 7.69 -0.40 -12.72
CA ALA A 104 7.77 -0.09 -14.14
C ALA A 104 6.40 -0.32 -14.77
N LEU A 105 5.89 0.68 -15.47
CA LEU A 105 4.58 0.63 -16.11
C LEU A 105 4.73 0.56 -17.63
N ALA A 106 4.22 -0.52 -18.22
CA ALA A 106 4.19 -0.76 -19.66
C ALA A 106 2.74 -0.85 -20.16
N ALA A 107 2.57 -0.83 -21.48
CA ALA A 107 1.24 -0.91 -22.09
C ALA A 107 0.51 -2.24 -21.82
N ASP A 108 1.25 -3.30 -21.49
CA ASP A 108 0.77 -4.67 -21.27
C ASP A 108 0.94 -5.18 -19.83
N GLY A 109 1.50 -4.38 -18.93
CA GLY A 109 1.65 -4.78 -17.54
C GLY A 109 2.29 -3.74 -16.62
N VAL A 110 2.22 -4.05 -15.33
CA VAL A 110 3.01 -3.40 -14.30
C VAL A 110 4.01 -4.39 -13.73
N THR A 111 5.28 -4.04 -13.76
CA THR A 111 6.36 -4.83 -13.17
C THR A 111 6.76 -4.24 -11.83
N LEU A 112 6.72 -5.07 -10.80
CA LEU A 112 7.20 -4.75 -9.46
C LEU A 112 8.53 -5.44 -9.25
N THR A 113 9.55 -4.69 -8.84
CA THR A 113 10.88 -5.22 -8.54
C THR A 113 11.30 -4.84 -7.14
N VAL A 114 11.49 -5.83 -6.26
CA VAL A 114 12.08 -5.64 -4.94
C VAL A 114 13.60 -5.83 -4.99
N LYS A 115 14.31 -5.29 -4.01
CA LYS A 115 15.78 -5.26 -4.02
C LYS A 115 16.41 -6.65 -3.87
N VAL A 116 15.87 -7.49 -2.99
CA VAL A 116 16.39 -8.84 -2.74
C VAL A 116 15.34 -9.89 -3.04
N PRO A 117 15.75 -11.08 -3.52
CA PRO A 117 14.83 -12.18 -3.71
C PRO A 117 14.00 -12.46 -2.45
N VAL A 118 12.70 -12.64 -2.62
CA VAL A 118 11.81 -12.90 -1.50
C VAL A 118 12.05 -14.33 -0.98
N PRO A 119 12.24 -14.53 0.33
CA PRO A 119 12.55 -15.86 0.87
C PRO A 119 11.38 -16.83 0.74
N ARG A 120 10.15 -16.30 0.68
CA ARG A 120 8.88 -17.00 0.45
C ARG A 120 8.06 -16.18 -0.52
N ALA A 121 7.07 -16.81 -1.17
CA ALA A 121 6.14 -16.09 -2.03
C ALA A 121 5.54 -14.88 -1.30
N ALA A 122 5.64 -13.70 -1.90
CA ALA A 122 5.22 -12.45 -1.29
C ALA A 122 4.02 -11.90 -2.05
N LYS A 123 2.90 -11.71 -1.34
CA LYS A 123 1.69 -11.13 -1.93
C LYS A 123 1.95 -9.70 -2.37
N ALA A 124 1.46 -9.37 -3.57
CA ALA A 124 1.54 -8.06 -4.18
C ALA A 124 0.14 -7.58 -4.54
N VAL A 125 -0.16 -6.33 -4.18
CA VAL A 125 -1.36 -5.61 -4.60
C VAL A 125 -0.91 -4.31 -5.26
N VAL A 126 -1.44 -4.02 -6.44
CA VAL A 126 -1.13 -2.80 -7.19
C VAL A 126 -2.41 -2.12 -7.62
N LEU A 127 -2.50 -0.82 -7.38
CA LEU A 127 -3.54 0.03 -7.95
C LEU A 127 -2.90 0.97 -8.96
N VAL A 128 -3.48 1.07 -10.16
CA VAL A 128 -3.04 1.97 -11.23
C VAL A 128 -4.22 2.84 -11.65
N SER A 129 -4.08 4.16 -11.62
CA SER A 129 -5.17 5.08 -11.99
C SER A 129 -4.70 6.29 -12.78
N ASP A 130 -5.46 6.71 -13.78
CA ASP A 130 -5.21 7.89 -14.62
C ASP A 130 -6.18 9.05 -14.37
N ASP A 131 -6.89 9.08 -13.25
CA ASP A 131 -8.00 10.01 -12.89
C ASP A 131 -9.39 9.67 -13.43
N GLN A 132 -9.52 8.85 -14.49
CA GLN A 132 -10.81 8.37 -15.00
C GLN A 132 -11.06 6.91 -14.61
N GLU A 133 -10.03 6.09 -14.74
CA GLU A 133 -10.08 4.66 -14.48
C GLU A 133 -9.15 4.27 -13.31
N THR A 134 -9.48 3.20 -12.62
CA THR A 134 -8.60 2.56 -11.64
C THR A 134 -8.61 1.06 -11.87
N HIS A 135 -7.42 0.51 -12.07
CA HIS A 135 -7.19 -0.93 -12.11
C HIS A 135 -6.67 -1.41 -10.76
N VAL A 136 -7.24 -2.49 -10.25
CA VAL A 136 -6.76 -3.17 -9.04
C VAL A 136 -6.23 -4.53 -9.47
N LEU A 137 -4.95 -4.77 -9.20
CA LEU A 137 -4.23 -5.97 -9.58
C LEU A 137 -3.72 -6.67 -8.33
N ALA A 138 -3.82 -7.99 -8.34
CA ALA A 138 -3.28 -8.85 -7.29
C ALA A 138 -2.40 -9.93 -7.92
N GLY A 139 -1.31 -10.24 -7.25
CA GLY A 139 -0.41 -11.33 -7.63
C GLY A 139 0.59 -11.62 -6.54
N GLU A 140 1.67 -12.32 -6.88
CA GLU A 140 2.70 -12.67 -5.92
C GLU A 140 4.07 -12.63 -6.59
N ILE A 141 5.09 -12.16 -5.87
CA ILE A 141 6.48 -12.41 -6.25
C ILE A 141 6.81 -13.84 -5.80
N PRO A 142 7.16 -14.76 -6.72
CA PRO A 142 7.48 -16.13 -6.35
C PRO A 142 8.67 -16.23 -5.41
N ALA A 143 8.74 -17.29 -4.61
CA ALA A 143 9.90 -17.54 -3.76
C ALA A 143 11.20 -17.55 -4.59
N GLN A 144 12.27 -16.99 -4.02
CA GLN A 144 13.58 -16.86 -4.64
C GLN A 144 13.61 -15.96 -5.89
N HIS A 145 12.52 -15.27 -6.21
CA HIS A 145 12.47 -14.25 -7.25
C HIS A 145 12.39 -12.86 -6.60
N ARG A 146 12.71 -11.83 -7.39
CA ARG A 146 12.68 -10.43 -6.94
C ARG A 146 11.62 -9.61 -7.66
N GLU A 147 10.95 -10.17 -8.65
CA GLU A 147 10.06 -9.42 -9.52
C GLU A 147 8.83 -10.23 -9.91
N VAL A 148 7.77 -9.50 -10.25
CA VAL A 148 6.54 -10.03 -10.85
C VAL A 148 6.01 -8.99 -11.84
N THR A 149 5.51 -9.46 -12.98
CA THR A 149 4.74 -8.64 -13.92
C THR A 149 3.27 -9.02 -13.81
N LEU A 150 2.43 -8.05 -13.47
CA LEU A 150 0.98 -8.22 -13.42
C LEU A 150 0.38 -7.71 -14.74
N PRO A 151 -0.41 -8.53 -15.44
CA PRO A 151 -0.97 -8.16 -16.74
C PRO A 151 -1.96 -7.01 -16.59
N LEU A 152 -1.83 -6.00 -17.45
CA LEU A 152 -2.64 -4.80 -17.44
C LEU A 152 -2.62 -4.18 -18.84
N THR A 153 -3.75 -3.71 -19.36
CA THR A 153 -3.77 -3.02 -20.65
C THR A 153 -3.94 -1.53 -20.44
N LEU A 154 -2.94 -0.75 -20.87
CA LEU A 154 -2.94 0.71 -20.77
C LEU A 154 -2.70 1.36 -22.13
N THR A 155 -3.12 2.62 -22.24
CA THR A 155 -2.79 3.45 -23.40
C THR A 155 -1.36 3.96 -23.28
N SER A 156 -0.53 3.71 -24.30
CA SER A 156 0.85 4.19 -24.36
C SER A 156 0.93 5.72 -24.24
N GLY A 157 1.97 6.22 -23.56
CA GLY A 157 2.17 7.65 -23.31
C GLY A 157 1.28 8.25 -22.21
N GLY A 158 0.43 7.44 -21.57
CA GLY A 158 -0.34 7.84 -20.39
C GLY A 158 0.55 8.01 -19.14
N THR A 159 0.08 8.83 -18.20
CA THR A 159 0.69 8.97 -16.87
C THR A 159 -0.32 8.57 -15.81
N HIS A 160 0.09 7.71 -14.89
CA HIS A 160 -0.77 7.09 -13.90
C HIS A 160 -0.21 7.29 -12.48
N GLY A 161 -1.10 7.38 -11.50
CA GLY A 161 -0.76 7.16 -10.11
C GLY A 161 -0.72 5.67 -9.85
N VAL A 162 0.33 5.20 -9.18
CA VAL A 162 0.52 3.79 -8.83
C VAL A 162 0.71 3.65 -7.33
N LEU A 163 -0.09 2.79 -6.71
CA LEU A 163 0.17 2.28 -5.36
C LEU A 163 0.63 0.83 -5.49
N ALA A 164 1.82 0.50 -5.01
CA ALA A 164 2.32 -0.87 -4.93
C ALA A 164 2.54 -1.28 -3.47
N LEU A 165 1.92 -2.39 -3.08
CA LEU A 165 2.03 -3.00 -1.75
C LEU A 165 2.57 -4.42 -1.93
N VAL A 166 3.83 -4.66 -1.55
CA VAL A 166 4.44 -6.00 -1.60
C VAL A 166 4.75 -6.44 -0.18
N ALA A 167 4.14 -7.53 0.26
CA ALA A 167 4.28 -8.01 1.63
C ALA A 167 5.76 -8.13 2.05
N GLY A 168 6.11 -7.51 3.17
CA GLY A 168 7.47 -7.47 3.70
C GLY A 168 8.35 -6.33 3.17
N TRP A 169 7.82 -5.41 2.36
CA TRP A 169 8.49 -4.20 1.88
C TRP A 169 7.62 -2.98 2.11
N ALA A 170 8.21 -1.79 2.21
CA ALA A 170 7.45 -0.55 2.35
C ALA A 170 6.54 -0.33 1.13
N GLY A 171 5.35 0.23 1.32
CA GLY A 171 4.48 0.58 0.20
C GLY A 171 5.10 1.70 -0.63
N ARG A 172 4.82 1.71 -1.94
CA ARG A 172 5.22 2.80 -2.85
C ARG A 172 4.00 3.47 -3.43
N LEU A 173 3.99 4.79 -3.41
CA LEU A 173 2.94 5.63 -3.98
C LEU A 173 3.59 6.63 -4.94
N GLU A 174 3.48 6.38 -6.24
CA GLU A 174 4.30 7.05 -7.25
C GLU A 174 3.50 7.45 -8.48
N LYS A 175 4.09 8.34 -9.27
CA LYS A 175 3.59 8.73 -10.58
C LYS A 175 4.46 8.07 -11.64
N GLU A 176 3.86 7.20 -12.45
CA GLU A 176 4.55 6.44 -13.49
C GLU A 176 4.01 6.76 -14.87
N ALA A 177 4.93 6.84 -15.85
CA ALA A 177 4.59 6.97 -17.25
C ALA A 177 4.58 5.60 -17.91
N VAL A 178 3.64 5.37 -18.82
CA VAL A 178 3.61 4.13 -19.63
C VAL A 178 4.75 4.20 -20.65
N THR A 179 5.75 3.33 -20.48
CA THR A 179 6.89 3.17 -21.40
C THR A 179 6.55 2.28 -22.58
#